data_AF-A0A7Y6V887-F1
#
_entry.id   AF-A0A7Y6V887-F1
#
_cell.length_a   1.000
_cell.length_b   1.000
_cell.length_c   1.000
_cell.angle_alpha   90.00
_cell.angle_beta   90.00
_cell.angle_gamma   90.00
#
_symmetry.space_group_name_H-M   'P 1'
#
loop_
_entity.id
_entity.type
_entity.pdbx_description
1 polymer ?
#
loop_
_entity_poly.entity_id
_entity_poly.type
_entity_poly.pdbx_seq_one_letter_code
_entity_poly.pdbx_strand_id
1 'polypeptide(L)'
;MHLLLIFIFILMGCSDDAVSNSSGSNNEVVNGTGGEINALEEDGERVLNRALFCEYLNEPLWTQRNAYDAAHLLMIPLEYAFEFNDEVLLDCFSNYISNLKKTVSNKSWEIPGRLNWLQHLHLVGRYYVLSDNIIGSDWLLNEFQKLWSDEPAWLWARDPFGGIKERIGWKLTTPDKEISQSYYNVIFDEDYFALSLGLDLYGLYSRADRLNECTGCVEAKDFFLTIFKDRVEWYGDGWLIDVGRWRDHRDHAYASYYREPVSLEGEVLSPQPRNDAVTDSSHAFRYPSWLRSAQLALKEDSAFIHDLQTGLKFQFLNVILVSGQEGVPMLNNYMDGKNGWFRYNYASHKGALNGYGPYSLSGSFAIGWWSLLGGENISSEYDSLIEAFPLESAELQLYAGSSTREQHPLVSDKWNNGMMMSIAQMSSLLSLARL
;
A
#
# COMPACT_ATOMS: atom_id res chain seq x y z
N MET A 1 48.99 7.69 16.95
CA MET A 1 48.77 7.31 15.54
C MET A 1 47.87 6.07 15.53
N HIS A 2 46.68 6.06 16.12
CA HIS A 2 45.43 6.72 15.70
C HIS A 2 45.05 6.42 14.25
N LEU A 3 44.27 5.36 14.05
CA LEU A 3 43.15 5.37 13.11
C LEU A 3 42.04 4.48 13.68
N LEU A 4 41.06 5.15 14.28
CA LEU A 4 39.80 4.60 14.76
C LEU A 4 38.87 4.58 13.54
N LEU A 5 38.60 3.40 12.98
CA LEU A 5 37.62 3.22 11.91
C LEU A 5 36.24 3.15 12.53
N ILE A 6 35.54 4.29 12.51
CA ILE A 6 34.12 4.39 12.85
C ILE A 6 33.33 3.84 11.66
N PHE A 7 32.74 2.66 11.82
CA PHE A 7 31.73 2.14 10.91
C PHE A 7 30.39 2.81 11.23
N ILE A 8 29.95 3.71 10.34
CA ILE A 8 28.60 4.27 10.35
C ILE A 8 27.69 3.26 9.65
N PHE A 9 26.81 2.60 10.42
CA PHE A 9 25.71 1.79 9.89
C PHE A 9 24.60 2.73 9.40
N ILE A 10 24.38 2.78 8.09
CA ILE A 10 23.20 3.41 7.49
C ILE A 10 22.11 2.34 7.41
N LEU A 11 21.21 2.34 8.40
CA LEU A 11 19.99 1.54 8.42
C LEU A 11 18.90 2.31 7.66
N MET A 12 18.77 2.07 6.36
CA MET A 12 17.67 2.59 5.54
C MET A 12 16.71 1.45 5.18
N GLY A 13 15.76 1.24 6.09
CA GLY A 13 14.56 0.44 5.92
C GLY A 13 13.55 0.99 6.93
N CYS A 14 12.88 2.07 6.52
CA CYS A 14 12.19 3.06 7.36
C CYS A 14 13.16 3.85 8.26
N SER A 15 13.42 5.11 7.92
CA SER A 15 14.37 6.00 8.59
C SER A 15 13.92 6.33 10.02
N ASP A 16 14.69 5.87 11.01
CA ASP A 16 14.73 6.46 12.35
C ASP A 16 15.57 7.74 12.28
N ASP A 17 14.92 8.91 12.21
CA ASP A 17 15.62 10.20 12.33
C ASP A 17 15.60 10.71 13.78
N ALA A 18 16.79 11.08 14.25
CA ALA A 18 17.06 11.65 15.55
C ALA A 18 16.41 13.04 15.68
N VAL A 19 15.51 13.21 16.64
CA VAL A 19 14.91 14.51 16.98
C VAL A 19 15.86 15.29 17.89
N SER A 20 16.37 16.42 17.40
CA SER A 20 16.97 17.46 18.22
C SER A 20 15.88 18.29 18.91
N ASN A 21 15.98 18.43 20.24
CA ASN A 21 15.09 19.26 21.04
C ASN A 21 15.12 20.73 20.61
N SER A 22 13.97 21.28 20.20
CA SER A 22 13.71 22.72 20.25
C SER A 22 12.38 22.98 20.97
N SER A 23 12.47 23.84 21.98
CA SER A 23 11.40 24.21 22.90
C SER A 23 10.23 24.97 22.25
N GLY A 24 9.03 24.49 22.57
CA GLY A 24 7.73 25.15 22.67
C GLY A 24 7.48 26.54 22.08
N SER A 25 6.43 26.62 21.27
CA SER A 25 5.46 27.71 21.35
C SER A 25 4.03 27.18 21.15
N ASN A 26 3.16 27.49 22.10
CA ASN A 26 1.72 27.27 22.03
C ASN A 26 1.15 28.02 20.83
N ASN A 27 0.37 27.37 19.97
CA ASN A 27 -0.53 28.05 19.04
C ASN A 27 -1.94 27.48 19.15
N GLU A 28 -2.86 28.42 19.30
CA GLU A 28 -4.29 28.28 19.57
C GLU A 28 -5.01 27.53 18.44
N VAL A 29 -5.95 26.67 18.84
CA VAL A 29 -6.90 26.01 17.96
C VAL A 29 -7.88 27.07 17.45
N VAL A 30 -7.78 27.40 16.17
CA VAL A 30 -8.78 28.20 15.46
C VAL A 30 -9.93 27.27 15.07
N ASN A 31 -11.07 27.44 15.73
CA ASN A 31 -12.33 26.80 15.34
C ASN A 31 -12.77 27.34 13.96
N GLY A 32 -12.49 26.57 12.91
CA GLY A 32 -13.13 26.72 11.61
C GLY A 32 -14.56 26.21 11.66
N THR A 33 -15.51 27.01 11.21
CA THR A 33 -16.94 26.69 11.12
C THR A 33 -17.15 25.51 10.16
N GLY A 34 -17.48 24.34 10.71
CA GLY A 34 -17.88 23.16 9.95
C GLY A 34 -19.18 23.42 9.20
N GLY A 35 -19.11 23.46 7.87
CA GLY A 35 -20.29 23.25 7.04
C GLY A 35 -20.65 21.77 7.10
N GLU A 36 -21.93 21.46 7.31
CA GLU A 36 -22.45 20.09 7.21
C GLU A 36 -22.09 19.52 5.83
N ILE A 37 -21.27 18.47 5.82
CA ILE A 37 -20.99 17.71 4.60
C ILE A 37 -22.17 16.77 4.40
N ASN A 38 -23.17 17.22 3.64
CA ASN A 38 -24.26 16.34 3.20
C ASN A 38 -23.72 15.32 2.19
N ALA A 39 -23.87 14.03 2.49
CA ALA A 39 -23.36 12.93 1.67
C ALA A 39 -24.12 12.73 0.34
N LEU A 40 -25.25 13.40 0.15
CA LEU A 40 -26.15 13.27 -0.99
C LEU A 40 -26.68 14.66 -1.41
N GLU A 41 -26.72 14.94 -2.72
CA GLU A 41 -27.52 16.04 -3.26
C GLU A 41 -29.03 15.73 -3.18
N GLU A 42 -29.90 16.73 -3.37
CA GLU A 42 -31.37 16.60 -3.28
C GLU A 42 -31.95 15.55 -4.28
N ASP A 43 -31.18 15.09 -5.25
CA ASP A 43 -31.51 14.06 -6.23
C ASP A 43 -30.93 12.66 -5.92
N GLY A 44 -30.19 12.50 -4.82
CA GLY A 44 -29.54 11.26 -4.44
C GLY A 44 -28.19 11.01 -5.12
N GLU A 45 -27.61 11.99 -5.81
CA GLU A 45 -26.28 11.87 -6.41
C GLU A 45 -25.18 11.98 -5.33
N ARG A 46 -24.18 11.10 -5.40
CA ARG A 46 -23.04 11.08 -4.47
C ARG A 46 -22.13 12.28 -4.76
N VAL A 47 -21.94 13.14 -3.77
CA VAL A 47 -21.08 14.33 -3.90
C VAL A 47 -19.61 13.94 -3.79
N LEU A 48 -18.95 13.74 -4.94
CA LEU A 48 -17.51 13.51 -5.01
C LEU A 48 -16.75 14.84 -4.95
N ASN A 49 -15.82 14.97 -3.99
CA ASN A 49 -14.99 16.17 -3.86
C ASN A 49 -13.80 16.15 -4.85
N ARG A 50 -14.09 16.25 -6.15
CA ARG A 50 -13.08 16.27 -7.23
C ARG A 50 -12.07 17.40 -7.06
N ALA A 51 -12.55 18.57 -6.65
CA ALA A 51 -11.74 19.77 -6.45
C ALA A 51 -10.61 19.52 -5.44
N LEU A 52 -10.90 18.82 -4.35
CA LEU A 52 -9.90 18.46 -3.33
C LEU A 52 -8.76 17.59 -3.88
N PHE A 53 -9.08 16.60 -4.72
CA PHE A 53 -8.05 15.76 -5.37
C PHE A 53 -7.24 16.56 -6.38
N CYS A 54 -7.88 17.44 -7.15
CA CYS A 54 -7.18 18.33 -8.07
C CYS A 54 -6.25 19.32 -7.35
N GLU A 55 -6.69 19.89 -6.22
CA GLU A 55 -5.84 20.70 -5.35
C GLU A 55 -4.63 19.91 -4.88
N TYR A 56 -4.85 18.69 -4.38
CA TYR A 56 -3.77 17.83 -3.92
C TYR A 56 -2.80 17.44 -5.06
N LEU A 57 -3.31 17.12 -6.25
CA LEU A 57 -2.50 16.80 -7.44
C LEU A 57 -1.70 18.00 -7.99
N ASN A 58 -2.06 19.24 -7.65
CA ASN A 58 -1.31 20.43 -8.03
C ASN A 58 -0.09 20.69 -7.13
N GLU A 59 0.02 20.01 -5.99
CA GLU A 59 1.12 20.15 -5.04
C GLU A 59 2.34 19.30 -5.44
N PRO A 60 3.57 19.63 -4.97
CA PRO A 60 4.74 18.78 -5.13
C PRO A 60 4.61 17.55 -4.20
N LEU A 61 3.87 16.55 -4.67
CA LEU A 61 3.62 15.33 -3.91
C LEU A 61 4.84 14.41 -3.82
N TRP A 62 5.82 14.58 -4.70
CA TRP A 62 7.06 13.81 -4.67
C TRP A 62 8.10 14.46 -3.73
N THR A 63 7.81 14.41 -2.43
CA THR A 63 8.68 14.91 -1.35
C THR A 63 8.73 13.90 -0.20
N GLN A 64 9.75 13.99 0.68
CA GLN A 64 9.87 13.15 1.88
C GLN A 64 8.57 13.10 2.70
N ARG A 65 7.91 14.25 2.83
CA ARG A 65 6.65 14.38 3.58
C ARG A 65 5.48 13.71 2.89
N ASN A 66 5.31 13.90 1.58
CA ASN A 66 4.04 13.63 0.89
C ASN A 66 4.01 12.30 0.13
N ALA A 67 5.17 11.78 -0.30
CA ALA A 67 5.27 10.67 -1.26
C ALA A 67 4.50 9.41 -0.83
N TYR A 68 4.62 9.04 0.45
CA TYR A 68 3.95 7.86 1.01
C TYR A 68 2.43 7.98 0.91
N ASP A 69 1.85 9.11 1.29
CA ASP A 69 0.38 9.28 1.29
C ASP A 69 -0.17 9.37 -0.13
N ALA A 70 0.48 10.16 -0.99
CA ALA A 70 0.03 10.39 -2.35
C ALA A 70 -0.13 9.08 -3.12
N ALA A 71 0.86 8.19 -3.01
CA ALA A 71 0.85 6.94 -3.73
C ALA A 71 -0.19 5.92 -3.19
N HIS A 72 -0.72 6.12 -1.99
CA HIS A 72 -1.83 5.34 -1.45
C HIS A 72 -3.19 5.93 -1.82
N LEU A 73 -3.36 7.23 -1.58
CA LEU A 73 -4.66 7.91 -1.66
C LEU A 73 -5.11 8.20 -3.10
N LEU A 74 -4.20 8.23 -4.07
CA LEU A 74 -4.51 8.57 -5.46
C LEU A 74 -4.83 7.37 -6.36
N MET A 75 -4.61 6.13 -5.90
CA MET A 75 -4.84 4.95 -6.72
C MET A 75 -6.32 4.76 -7.07
N ILE A 76 -7.21 4.90 -6.09
CA ILE A 76 -8.66 4.79 -6.30
C ILE A 76 -9.22 5.94 -7.15
N PRO A 77 -8.91 7.21 -6.86
CA PRO A 77 -9.30 8.31 -7.75
C PRO A 77 -8.81 8.13 -9.20
N LEU A 78 -7.61 7.59 -9.40
CA LEU A 78 -7.09 7.29 -10.74
C LEU A 78 -7.93 6.23 -11.45
N GLU A 79 -8.14 5.07 -10.82
CA GLU A 79 -8.93 3.98 -11.40
C GLU A 79 -10.38 4.42 -11.66
N TYR A 80 -10.97 5.19 -10.73
CA TYR A 80 -12.29 5.78 -10.88
C TYR A 80 -12.37 6.71 -12.08
N ALA A 81 -11.40 7.63 -12.24
CA ALA A 81 -11.41 8.61 -13.31
C ALA A 81 -11.43 7.95 -14.71
N PHE A 82 -10.69 6.85 -14.88
CA PHE A 82 -10.69 6.10 -16.14
C PHE A 82 -11.93 5.22 -16.31
N GLU A 83 -12.41 4.56 -15.25
CA GLU A 83 -13.60 3.69 -15.34
C GLU A 83 -14.87 4.49 -15.71
N PHE A 84 -15.01 5.70 -15.16
CA PHE A 84 -16.21 6.53 -15.34
C PHE A 84 -16.00 7.72 -16.28
N ASN A 85 -14.85 7.80 -16.95
CA ASN A 85 -14.49 8.92 -17.83
C ASN A 85 -14.68 10.30 -17.15
N ASP A 86 -14.18 10.43 -15.92
CA ASP A 86 -14.27 11.66 -15.14
C ASP A 86 -13.25 12.68 -15.66
N GLU A 87 -13.68 13.51 -16.62
CA GLU A 87 -12.81 14.45 -17.34
C GLU A 87 -12.03 15.37 -16.40
N VAL A 88 -12.64 15.81 -15.28
CA VAL A 88 -11.98 16.68 -14.30
C VAL A 88 -10.80 15.98 -13.66
N LEU A 89 -10.99 14.76 -13.14
CA LEU A 89 -9.90 14.02 -12.53
C LEU A 89 -8.85 13.60 -13.56
N LEU A 90 -9.28 13.19 -14.76
CA LEU A 90 -8.37 12.83 -15.86
C LEU A 90 -7.43 14.00 -16.22
N ASP A 91 -7.96 15.21 -16.34
CA ASP A 91 -7.15 16.41 -16.59
C ASP A 91 -6.18 16.70 -15.45
N CYS A 92 -6.62 16.57 -14.20
CA CYS A 92 -5.75 16.76 -13.02
C CYS A 92 -4.61 15.74 -12.96
N PHE A 93 -4.88 14.46 -13.25
CA PHE A 93 -3.84 13.42 -13.35
C PHE A 93 -2.90 13.67 -14.53
N SER A 94 -3.42 14.04 -15.70
CA SER A 94 -2.59 14.34 -16.88
C SER A 94 -1.61 15.49 -16.62
N ASN A 95 -2.09 16.56 -15.99
CA ASN A 95 -1.26 17.69 -15.55
C ASN A 95 -0.22 17.26 -14.53
N TYR A 96 -0.62 16.49 -13.53
CA TYR A 96 0.28 15.95 -12.51
C TYR A 96 1.42 15.13 -13.12
N ILE A 97 1.10 14.14 -13.96
CA ILE A 97 2.09 13.27 -14.62
C ILE A 97 3.03 14.07 -15.53
N SER A 98 2.50 15.05 -16.26
CA SER A 98 3.28 15.95 -17.11
C SER A 98 4.29 16.78 -16.31
N ASN A 99 3.89 17.27 -15.13
CA ASN A 99 4.76 18.03 -14.23
C ASN A 99 5.78 17.13 -13.54
N LEU A 100 5.36 15.95 -13.07
CA LEU A 100 6.24 14.95 -12.48
C LEU A 100 7.37 14.58 -13.44
N LYS A 101 7.07 14.30 -14.71
CA LYS A 101 8.09 13.98 -15.72
C LYS A 101 9.15 15.08 -15.87
N LYS A 102 8.74 16.35 -15.84
CA LYS A 102 9.67 17.50 -15.88
C LYS A 102 10.52 17.55 -14.63
N THR A 103 9.90 17.39 -13.46
CA THR A 103 10.62 17.32 -12.18
C THR A 103 11.64 16.20 -12.20
N VAL A 104 11.23 14.98 -12.58
CA VAL A 104 12.01 13.74 -12.74
C VAL A 104 13.06 13.81 -13.87
N SER A 105 13.05 14.81 -14.74
CA SER A 105 14.12 14.99 -15.73
C SER A 105 15.24 15.90 -15.23
N ASN A 106 14.94 16.79 -14.28
CA ASN A 106 15.86 17.85 -13.85
C ASN A 106 16.77 17.46 -12.66
N LYS A 107 16.73 16.20 -12.21
CA LYS A 107 17.46 15.66 -11.05
C LYS A 107 17.36 16.51 -9.77
N SER A 108 16.28 17.28 -9.63
CA SER A 108 16.13 18.31 -8.60
C SER A 108 15.41 17.79 -7.35
N TRP A 109 15.61 16.53 -6.95
CA TRP A 109 14.82 15.90 -5.91
C TRP A 109 15.69 15.27 -4.80
N GLU A 110 15.21 15.39 -3.56
CA GLU A 110 15.69 14.66 -2.40
C GLU A 110 14.76 13.46 -2.21
N ILE A 111 15.26 12.23 -2.40
CA ILE A 111 14.41 11.03 -2.50
C ILE A 111 14.12 10.42 -1.12
N PRO A 112 12.85 10.30 -0.72
CA PRO A 112 12.46 9.31 0.28
C PRO A 112 12.61 7.90 -0.30
N GLY A 113 13.31 7.03 0.44
CA GLY A 113 13.60 5.62 0.18
C GLY A 113 12.85 4.86 -0.93
N ARG A 114 13.55 3.92 -1.56
CA ARG A 114 13.11 3.16 -2.76
C ARG A 114 11.67 2.64 -2.73
N LEU A 115 11.16 2.16 -1.60
CA LEU A 115 9.78 1.68 -1.50
C LEU A 115 8.75 2.75 -1.89
N ASN A 116 8.89 3.97 -1.37
CA ASN A 116 7.98 5.07 -1.69
C ASN A 116 8.07 5.42 -3.18
N TRP A 117 9.26 5.31 -3.77
CA TRP A 117 9.45 5.56 -5.19
C TRP A 117 8.79 4.50 -6.05
N LEU A 118 9.00 3.22 -5.76
CA LEU A 118 8.35 2.13 -6.49
C LEU A 118 6.84 2.18 -6.38
N GLN A 119 6.31 2.50 -5.20
CA GLN A 119 4.88 2.68 -5.03
C GLN A 119 4.35 3.84 -5.90
N HIS A 120 5.09 4.95 -5.93
CA HIS A 120 4.72 6.10 -6.75
C HIS A 120 4.82 5.79 -8.25
N LEU A 121 5.89 5.13 -8.69
CA LEU A 121 6.07 4.66 -10.05
C LEU A 121 4.98 3.66 -10.46
N HIS A 122 4.49 2.84 -9.53
CA HIS A 122 3.35 1.96 -9.78
C HIS A 122 2.09 2.77 -10.10
N LEU A 123 1.74 3.81 -9.32
CA LEU A 123 0.64 4.73 -9.65
C LEU A 123 0.79 5.35 -11.05
N VAL A 124 2.00 5.76 -11.41
CA VAL A 124 2.32 6.31 -12.74
C VAL A 124 2.18 5.25 -13.84
N GLY A 125 2.62 4.02 -13.58
CA GLY A 125 2.45 2.85 -14.46
C GLY A 125 0.99 2.57 -14.75
N ARG A 126 0.15 2.54 -13.70
CA ARG A 126 -1.31 2.44 -13.83
C ARG A 126 -1.88 3.52 -14.73
N TYR A 127 -1.48 4.79 -14.56
CA TYR A 127 -1.93 5.88 -15.42
C TYR A 127 -1.58 5.64 -16.90
N TYR A 128 -0.33 5.23 -17.21
CA TYR A 128 0.07 4.97 -18.60
C TYR A 128 -0.65 3.77 -19.22
N VAL A 129 -0.91 2.72 -18.43
CA VAL A 129 -1.69 1.56 -18.89
C VAL A 129 -3.13 1.96 -19.20
N LEU A 130 -3.77 2.73 -18.31
CA LEU A 130 -5.16 3.14 -18.45
C LEU A 130 -5.37 4.18 -19.58
N SER A 131 -4.40 5.07 -19.79
CA SER A 131 -4.40 6.05 -20.90
C SER A 131 -3.89 5.50 -22.23
N ASP A 132 -3.41 4.25 -22.25
CA ASP A 132 -2.74 3.60 -23.39
C ASP A 132 -1.60 4.45 -24.01
N ASN A 133 -0.90 5.24 -23.18
CA ASN A 133 0.12 6.18 -23.64
C ASN A 133 1.53 5.58 -23.58
N ILE A 134 1.84 4.71 -24.55
CA ILE A 134 3.14 4.04 -24.69
C ILE A 134 4.31 5.01 -24.82
N ILE A 135 4.23 6.03 -25.69
CA ILE A 135 5.33 6.99 -25.92
C ILE A 135 5.61 7.81 -24.64
N GLY A 136 4.56 8.16 -23.91
CA GLY A 136 4.68 8.85 -22.63
C GLY A 136 5.46 8.05 -21.59
N SER A 137 5.44 6.72 -21.68
CA SER A 137 6.01 5.79 -20.69
C SER A 137 7.50 5.49 -20.84
N ASP A 138 8.18 5.92 -21.91
CA ASP A 138 9.59 5.55 -22.15
C ASP A 138 10.54 5.96 -20.99
N TRP A 139 10.26 7.07 -20.29
CA TRP A 139 11.05 7.46 -19.12
C TRP A 139 10.81 6.53 -17.92
N LEU A 140 9.57 6.03 -17.75
CA LEU A 140 9.21 5.09 -16.71
C LEU A 140 9.90 3.74 -16.94
N LEU A 141 10.02 3.31 -18.20
CA LEU A 141 10.80 2.13 -18.56
C LEU A 141 12.26 2.27 -18.11
N ASN A 142 12.88 3.42 -18.36
CA ASN A 142 14.26 3.66 -17.93
C ASN A 142 14.41 3.62 -16.40
N GLU A 143 13.46 4.20 -15.66
CA GLU A 143 13.46 4.13 -14.18
C GLU A 143 13.28 2.69 -13.68
N PHE A 144 12.37 1.93 -14.28
CA PHE A 144 12.19 0.52 -13.96
C PHE A 144 13.47 -0.29 -14.22
N GLN A 145 14.11 -0.13 -15.38
CA GLN A 145 15.33 -0.87 -15.73
C GLN A 145 16.47 -0.62 -14.74
N LYS A 146 16.66 0.64 -14.33
CA LYS A 146 17.64 1.02 -13.30
C LYS A 146 17.37 0.29 -11.98
N LEU A 147 16.14 0.36 -11.48
CA LEU A 147 15.75 -0.31 -10.23
C LEU A 147 15.82 -1.83 -10.32
N TRP A 148 15.49 -2.38 -11.48
CA TRP A 148 15.44 -3.81 -11.72
C TRP A 148 16.83 -4.44 -11.71
N SER A 149 17.83 -3.79 -12.32
CA SER A 149 19.14 -4.42 -12.62
C SER A 149 20.38 -3.62 -12.20
N ASP A 150 20.29 -2.31 -12.05
CA ASP A 150 21.48 -1.45 -11.91
C ASP A 150 21.64 -0.86 -10.50
N GLU A 151 20.53 -0.60 -9.80
CA GLU A 151 20.56 0.00 -8.48
C GLU A 151 20.60 -1.04 -7.36
N PRO A 152 21.52 -0.89 -6.38
CA PRO A 152 21.70 -1.89 -5.34
C PRO A 152 20.43 -2.17 -4.52
N ALA A 153 19.89 -3.39 -4.57
CA ALA A 153 18.69 -3.78 -3.84
C ALA A 153 19.04 -4.29 -2.44
N TRP A 154 18.67 -3.53 -1.42
CA TRP A 154 18.93 -3.88 -0.03
C TRP A 154 18.08 -5.09 0.42
N LEU A 155 18.62 -5.88 1.34
CA LEU A 155 17.90 -6.91 2.10
C LEU A 155 18.52 -7.01 3.51
N TRP A 156 17.73 -7.40 4.50
CA TRP A 156 18.17 -7.53 5.89
C TRP A 156 19.43 -8.40 6.05
N ALA A 157 20.32 -7.94 6.95
CA ALA A 157 21.52 -8.65 7.43
C ALA A 157 22.47 -9.20 6.35
N ARG A 158 22.54 -8.54 5.20
CA ARG A 158 23.48 -8.88 4.13
C ARG A 158 23.85 -7.68 3.28
N ASP A 159 24.84 -7.87 2.42
CA ASP A 159 25.18 -6.89 1.39
C ASP A 159 24.05 -6.75 0.36
N PRO A 160 23.82 -5.54 -0.18
CA PRO A 160 22.85 -5.31 -1.24
C PRO A 160 23.13 -6.16 -2.48
N PHE A 161 22.07 -6.59 -3.16
CA PHE A 161 22.12 -7.20 -4.48
C PHE A 161 22.35 -6.14 -5.56
N GLY A 162 22.77 -6.52 -6.77
CA GLY A 162 22.93 -5.59 -7.90
C GLY A 162 21.64 -4.96 -8.39
N GLY A 163 20.48 -5.59 -8.12
CA GLY A 163 19.16 -5.07 -8.47
C GLY A 163 18.03 -5.91 -7.86
N ILE A 164 16.80 -5.44 -8.00
CA ILE A 164 15.61 -6.14 -7.47
C ILE A 164 15.46 -7.53 -8.09
N LYS A 165 15.81 -7.68 -9.38
CA LYS A 165 15.84 -8.96 -10.09
C LYS A 165 16.66 -10.01 -9.34
N GLU A 166 17.90 -9.67 -9.00
CA GLU A 166 18.82 -10.58 -8.32
C GLU A 166 18.32 -10.91 -6.90
N ARG A 167 17.78 -9.90 -6.20
CA ARG A 167 17.16 -10.11 -4.88
C ARG A 167 16.02 -11.12 -4.95
N ILE A 168 15.07 -10.95 -5.86
CA ILE A 168 13.93 -11.87 -6.02
C ILE A 168 14.42 -13.26 -6.42
N GLY A 169 15.35 -13.35 -7.37
CA GLY A 169 15.96 -14.61 -7.77
C GLY A 169 16.59 -15.35 -6.59
N TRP A 170 17.34 -14.65 -5.73
CA TRP A 170 17.91 -15.24 -4.52
C TRP A 170 16.83 -15.74 -3.56
N LYS A 171 15.76 -14.96 -3.34
CA LYS A 171 14.65 -15.34 -2.44
C LYS A 171 13.91 -16.60 -2.90
N LEU A 172 13.81 -16.84 -4.20
CA LEU A 172 13.13 -18.00 -4.78
C LEU A 172 14.00 -19.25 -4.84
N THR A 173 15.32 -19.08 -4.92
CA THR A 173 16.25 -20.21 -5.15
C THR A 173 17.01 -20.65 -3.90
N THR A 174 17.07 -19.81 -2.87
CA THR A 174 17.81 -20.12 -1.64
C THR A 174 16.99 -21.07 -0.75
N PRO A 175 17.52 -22.25 -0.40
CA PRO A 175 16.83 -23.18 0.49
C PRO A 175 16.60 -22.61 1.89
N ASP A 176 15.44 -22.85 2.49
CA ASP A 176 15.09 -22.33 3.83
C ASP A 176 16.10 -22.68 4.92
N LYS A 177 16.75 -23.85 4.82
CA LYS A 177 17.80 -24.29 5.77
C LYS A 177 19.05 -23.40 5.78
N GLU A 178 19.25 -22.60 4.73
CA GLU A 178 20.39 -21.69 4.56
C GLU A 178 20.07 -20.27 5.06
N ILE A 179 18.85 -20.05 5.53
CA ILE A 179 18.34 -18.75 5.93
C ILE A 179 18.24 -18.71 7.45
N SER A 180 18.93 -17.74 8.06
CA SER A 180 18.99 -17.59 9.52
C SER A 180 17.72 -16.99 10.13
N GLN A 181 16.95 -16.21 9.36
CA GLN A 181 15.65 -15.67 9.73
C GLN A 181 14.64 -15.93 8.63
N SER A 182 13.53 -16.60 8.93
CA SER A 182 12.53 -17.00 7.94
C SER A 182 11.98 -15.85 7.10
N TYR A 183 11.91 -14.63 7.64
CA TYR A 183 11.41 -13.49 6.87
C TYR A 183 12.38 -12.96 5.80
N TYR A 184 13.66 -13.38 5.80
CA TYR A 184 14.63 -12.87 4.82
C TYR A 184 14.30 -13.25 3.37
N ASN A 185 13.61 -14.37 3.14
CA ASN A 185 13.19 -14.74 1.79
C ASN A 185 11.74 -14.40 1.46
N VAL A 186 11.03 -13.64 2.30
CA VAL A 186 9.67 -13.17 1.99
C VAL A 186 9.69 -12.20 0.80
N ILE A 187 8.71 -12.31 -0.09
CA ILE A 187 8.47 -11.26 -1.10
C ILE A 187 7.69 -10.15 -0.41
N PHE A 188 8.23 -8.94 -0.38
CA PHE A 188 7.61 -7.80 0.34
C PHE A 188 7.26 -6.67 -0.61
N ASP A 189 6.60 -5.61 -0.11
CA ASP A 189 6.03 -4.52 -0.91
C ASP A 189 6.95 -3.99 -2.01
N GLU A 190 8.23 -3.77 -1.70
CA GLU A 190 9.20 -3.25 -2.69
C GLU A 190 9.35 -4.19 -3.89
N ASP A 191 9.35 -5.50 -3.67
CA ASP A 191 9.41 -6.48 -4.75
C ASP A 191 8.09 -6.48 -5.54
N TYR A 192 6.95 -6.49 -4.85
CA TYR A 192 5.64 -6.52 -5.51
C TYR A 192 5.34 -5.26 -6.32
N PHE A 193 5.75 -4.08 -5.84
CA PHE A 193 5.62 -2.84 -6.62
C PHE A 193 6.52 -2.86 -7.86
N ALA A 194 7.76 -3.36 -7.75
CA ALA A 194 8.63 -3.51 -8.91
C ALA A 194 8.07 -4.51 -9.93
N LEU A 195 7.54 -5.65 -9.47
CA LEU A 195 6.89 -6.65 -10.31
C LEU A 195 5.65 -6.08 -11.00
N SER A 196 4.80 -5.35 -10.26
CA SER A 196 3.56 -4.78 -10.79
C SER A 196 3.82 -3.66 -11.81
N LEU A 197 4.81 -2.81 -11.55
CA LEU A 197 5.30 -1.85 -12.52
C LEU A 197 5.84 -2.55 -13.78
N GLY A 198 6.61 -3.62 -13.60
CA GLY A 198 7.09 -4.46 -14.71
C GLY A 198 5.95 -5.08 -15.52
N LEU A 199 4.85 -5.50 -14.87
CA LEU A 199 3.64 -6.01 -15.52
C LEU A 199 2.87 -4.93 -16.28
N ASP A 200 2.72 -3.74 -15.71
CA ASP A 200 2.09 -2.61 -16.39
C ASP A 200 2.86 -2.27 -17.68
N LEU A 201 4.18 -2.16 -17.60
CA LEU A 201 5.05 -1.94 -18.75
C LEU A 201 5.03 -3.15 -19.72
N TYR A 202 5.00 -4.39 -19.24
CA TYR A 202 4.85 -5.59 -20.08
C TYR A 202 3.60 -5.48 -20.95
N GLY A 203 2.44 -5.19 -20.33
CA GLY A 203 1.17 -5.09 -21.03
C GLY A 203 1.18 -3.96 -22.06
N LEU A 204 1.72 -2.79 -21.71
CA LEU A 204 1.78 -1.63 -22.59
C LEU A 204 2.71 -1.86 -23.80
N TYR A 205 3.92 -2.38 -23.57
CA TYR A 205 4.90 -2.63 -24.62
C TYR A 205 4.55 -3.84 -25.48
N SER A 206 3.86 -4.85 -24.93
CA SER A 206 3.35 -5.98 -25.70
C SER A 206 2.30 -5.54 -26.72
N ARG A 207 1.32 -4.69 -26.33
CA ARG A 207 0.30 -4.16 -27.26
C ARG A 207 0.90 -3.32 -28.39
N ALA A 208 2.03 -2.65 -28.13
CA ALA A 208 2.73 -1.82 -29.09
C ALA A 208 3.74 -2.59 -29.97
N ASP A 209 3.87 -3.91 -29.81
CA ASP A 209 4.91 -4.73 -30.47
C ASP A 209 6.35 -4.23 -30.19
N ARG A 210 6.59 -3.73 -28.97
CA ARG A 210 7.88 -3.16 -28.49
C ARG A 210 8.48 -3.95 -27.33
N LEU A 211 8.05 -5.20 -27.12
CA LEU A 211 8.47 -5.97 -25.94
C LEU A 211 9.99 -6.26 -25.93
N ASN A 212 10.64 -6.26 -27.10
CA ASN A 212 12.09 -6.34 -27.25
C ASN A 212 12.84 -5.18 -26.54
N GLU A 213 12.18 -4.06 -26.29
CA GLU A 213 12.72 -2.91 -25.56
C GLU A 213 12.62 -3.06 -24.04
N CYS A 214 11.78 -3.98 -23.55
CA CYS A 214 11.62 -4.25 -22.12
C CYS A 214 11.84 -5.73 -21.75
N THR A 215 13.09 -6.19 -21.85
CA THR A 215 13.47 -7.54 -21.38
C THR A 215 13.17 -7.74 -19.89
N GLY A 216 13.43 -6.72 -19.05
CA GLY A 216 13.09 -6.76 -17.62
C GLY A 216 11.59 -6.94 -17.32
N CYS A 217 10.70 -6.47 -18.22
CA CYS A 217 9.26 -6.66 -18.06
C CYS A 217 8.87 -8.13 -18.25
N VAL A 218 9.51 -8.83 -19.19
CA VAL A 218 9.31 -10.27 -19.40
C VAL A 218 9.75 -11.04 -18.17
N GLU A 219 10.90 -10.69 -17.60
CA GLU A 219 11.42 -11.31 -16.37
C GLU A 219 10.52 -11.02 -15.17
N ALA A 220 10.01 -9.80 -15.04
CA ALA A 220 9.06 -9.43 -13.99
C ALA A 220 7.76 -10.24 -14.08
N LYS A 221 7.22 -10.45 -15.29
CA LYS A 221 6.10 -11.37 -15.52
C LYS A 221 6.43 -12.77 -15.00
N ASP A 222 7.56 -13.33 -15.42
CA ASP A 222 7.92 -14.71 -15.09
C ASP A 222 8.12 -14.89 -13.58
N PHE A 223 8.76 -13.91 -12.91
CA PHE A 223 8.87 -13.91 -11.46
C PHE A 223 7.51 -13.78 -10.77
N PHE A 224 6.63 -12.90 -11.23
CA PHE A 224 5.30 -12.75 -10.65
C PHE A 224 4.53 -14.07 -10.70
N LEU A 225 4.48 -14.71 -11.86
CA LEU A 225 3.82 -16.00 -12.03
C LEU A 225 4.45 -17.09 -11.17
N THR A 226 5.78 -17.13 -11.09
CA THR A 226 6.52 -18.10 -10.25
C THR A 226 6.19 -17.90 -8.78
N ILE A 227 6.22 -16.67 -8.27
CA ILE A 227 5.92 -16.35 -6.88
C ILE A 227 4.51 -16.82 -6.51
N PHE A 228 3.49 -16.46 -7.29
CA PHE A 228 2.12 -16.84 -6.97
C PHE A 228 1.85 -18.33 -7.17
N LYS A 229 2.56 -19.02 -8.08
CA LYS A 229 2.43 -20.48 -8.24
C LYS A 229 3.10 -21.25 -7.11
N ASP A 230 4.24 -20.78 -6.63
CA ASP A 230 5.07 -21.50 -5.66
C ASP A 230 4.74 -21.17 -4.21
N ARG A 231 4.24 -19.97 -3.93
CA ARG A 231 4.13 -19.45 -2.55
C ARG A 231 2.70 -19.29 -2.03
N VAL A 232 1.72 -19.41 -2.91
CA VAL A 232 0.31 -19.35 -2.52
C VAL A 232 -0.11 -20.71 -1.96
N GLU A 233 -0.67 -20.69 -0.76
CA GLU A 233 -1.31 -21.83 -0.12
C GLU A 233 -2.82 -21.61 -0.10
N TRP A 234 -3.55 -22.53 -0.72
CA TRP A 234 -5.02 -22.48 -0.79
C TRP A 234 -5.66 -23.03 0.49
N TYR A 235 -6.60 -22.28 1.04
CA TYR A 235 -7.37 -22.61 2.25
C TYR A 235 -8.87 -22.54 1.92
N GLY A 236 -9.41 -23.65 1.39
CA GLY A 236 -10.75 -23.64 0.80
C GLY A 236 -10.75 -22.79 -0.46
N ASP A 237 -11.68 -21.85 -0.55
CA ASP A 237 -11.79 -20.92 -1.68
C ASP A 237 -10.85 -19.71 -1.54
N GLY A 238 -10.27 -19.49 -0.36
CA GLY A 238 -9.32 -18.41 -0.09
C GLY A 238 -7.87 -18.86 -0.25
N TRP A 239 -6.94 -17.90 -0.19
CA TRP A 239 -5.52 -18.21 -0.15
C TRP A 239 -4.71 -17.28 0.74
N LEU A 240 -3.59 -17.81 1.22
CA LEU A 240 -2.55 -17.08 1.94
C LEU A 240 -1.23 -17.22 1.19
N ILE A 241 -0.31 -16.28 1.40
CA ILE A 241 1.01 -16.30 0.77
C ILE A 241 2.09 -16.15 1.84
N ASP A 242 3.24 -16.80 1.62
CA ASP A 242 4.38 -16.75 2.53
C ASP A 242 4.04 -17.22 3.97
N VAL A 243 3.17 -18.24 4.10
CA VAL A 243 2.71 -18.75 5.41
C VAL A 243 3.89 -19.21 6.26
N GLY A 244 3.94 -18.72 7.50
CA GLY A 244 4.97 -19.05 8.48
C GLY A 244 6.33 -18.40 8.23
N ARG A 245 6.51 -17.67 7.12
CA ARG A 245 7.78 -16.99 6.83
C ARG A 245 7.97 -15.72 7.65
N TRP A 246 6.89 -15.12 8.13
CA TRP A 246 6.93 -13.92 8.99
C TRP A 246 7.19 -14.20 10.48
N ARG A 247 7.29 -15.47 10.88
CA ARG A 247 7.24 -15.88 12.31
C ARG A 247 8.28 -15.22 13.19
N ASP A 248 9.47 -14.94 12.67
CA ASP A 248 10.59 -14.34 13.41
C ASP A 248 10.78 -12.86 13.08
N HIS A 249 9.89 -12.26 12.28
CA HIS A 249 9.90 -10.82 12.06
C HIS A 249 9.37 -10.10 13.31
N ARG A 250 10.04 -9.01 13.72
CA ARG A 250 9.70 -8.27 14.93
C ARG A 250 8.28 -7.71 14.93
N ASP A 251 7.67 -7.48 13.76
CA ASP A 251 6.27 -7.03 13.63
C ASP A 251 5.27 -8.04 14.18
N HIS A 252 5.61 -9.33 14.05
CA HIS A 252 4.74 -10.46 14.41
C HIS A 252 5.09 -11.04 15.78
N ALA A 253 6.03 -10.43 16.51
CA ALA A 253 6.51 -10.91 17.81
C ALA A 253 5.37 -11.09 18.84
N TYR A 254 4.29 -10.32 18.72
CA TYR A 254 3.14 -10.34 19.63
C TYR A 254 1.83 -10.77 18.94
N ALA A 255 1.91 -11.39 17.76
CA ALA A 255 0.73 -11.73 16.94
C ALA A 255 -0.25 -12.71 17.59
N SER A 256 0.15 -13.41 18.67
CA SER A 256 -0.73 -14.32 19.44
C SER A 256 -1.52 -13.64 20.57
N TYR A 257 -1.22 -12.37 20.88
CA TYR A 257 -1.88 -11.64 21.96
C TYR A 257 -3.12 -10.92 21.42
N TYR A 258 -4.32 -11.22 21.95
CA TYR A 258 -5.58 -10.53 21.62
C TYR A 258 -5.95 -9.43 22.61
N ARG A 259 -5.15 -9.27 23.66
CA ARG A 259 -5.18 -8.16 24.63
C ARG A 259 -3.81 -7.53 24.66
N GLU A 260 -3.71 -6.30 25.16
CA GLU A 260 -2.41 -5.64 25.29
C GLU A 260 -1.40 -6.57 25.96
N PRO A 261 -0.20 -6.77 25.38
CA PRO A 261 0.78 -7.71 25.91
C PRO A 261 1.54 -7.11 27.11
N VAL A 262 0.78 -6.72 28.14
CA VAL A 262 1.25 -6.23 29.43
C VAL A 262 0.67 -7.07 30.57
N SER A 263 1.44 -7.29 31.64
CA SER A 263 1.00 -7.98 32.85
C SER A 263 0.08 -7.10 33.70
N LEU A 264 -0.50 -7.67 34.77
CA LEU A 264 -1.28 -6.90 35.74
C LEU A 264 -0.42 -5.87 36.49
N GLU A 265 0.88 -6.13 36.61
CA GLU A 265 1.89 -5.27 37.20
C GLU A 265 2.42 -4.21 36.20
N GLY A 266 1.94 -4.23 34.95
CA GLY A 266 2.33 -3.29 33.90
C GLY A 266 3.62 -3.66 33.15
N GLU A 267 4.10 -4.90 33.29
CA GLU A 267 5.32 -5.36 32.61
C GLU A 267 4.99 -5.90 31.22
N VAL A 268 5.79 -5.55 30.20
CA VAL A 268 5.63 -6.10 28.85
C VAL A 268 5.86 -7.62 28.89
N LEU A 269 4.89 -8.37 28.39
CA LEU A 269 4.96 -9.83 28.32
C LEU A 269 6.05 -10.27 27.33
N SER A 270 6.53 -11.51 27.47
CA SER A 270 7.47 -12.06 26.50
C SER A 270 6.81 -12.27 25.13
N PRO A 271 7.52 -12.04 24.00
CA PRO A 271 7.01 -12.33 22.66
C PRO A 271 6.42 -13.74 22.52
N GLN A 272 5.31 -13.85 21.81
CA GLN A 272 4.69 -15.12 21.40
C GLN A 272 4.45 -15.12 19.88
N PRO A 273 5.53 -15.23 19.09
CA PRO A 273 5.41 -15.30 17.64
C PRO A 273 4.63 -16.54 17.23
N ARG A 274 4.00 -16.44 16.06
CA ARG A 274 3.21 -17.53 15.49
C ARG A 274 4.03 -18.28 14.44
N ASN A 275 4.07 -19.62 14.53
CA ASN A 275 4.74 -20.44 13.52
C ASN A 275 4.08 -20.37 12.14
N ASP A 276 2.79 -20.04 12.10
CA ASP A 276 1.96 -19.86 10.91
C ASP A 276 1.72 -18.36 10.62
N ALA A 277 2.64 -17.47 11.02
CA ALA A 277 2.49 -16.03 10.78
C ALA A 277 2.36 -15.72 9.28
N VAL A 278 1.37 -14.91 8.94
CA VAL A 278 1.05 -14.48 7.57
C VAL A 278 1.12 -12.96 7.46
N THR A 279 1.10 -12.44 6.23
CA THR A 279 1.02 -10.99 5.96
C THR A 279 -0.14 -10.34 6.73
N ASP A 280 0.06 -9.12 7.20
CA ASP A 280 -1.00 -8.33 7.84
C ASP A 280 -1.91 -7.64 6.81
N SER A 281 -3.11 -7.25 7.23
CA SER A 281 -4.11 -6.65 6.36
C SER A 281 -3.71 -5.26 5.83
N SER A 282 -2.89 -4.51 6.58
CA SER A 282 -2.36 -3.21 6.14
C SER A 282 -1.23 -3.31 5.12
N HIS A 283 -0.71 -4.50 4.87
CA HIS A 283 0.16 -4.75 3.71
C HIS A 283 -0.60 -5.41 2.56
N ALA A 284 -1.50 -6.33 2.87
CA ALA A 284 -2.24 -7.09 1.88
C ALA A 284 -3.31 -6.32 1.10
N PHE A 285 -3.79 -5.17 1.60
CA PHE A 285 -4.72 -4.32 0.84
C PHE A 285 -4.14 -3.84 -0.50
N ARG A 286 -2.84 -4.03 -0.74
CA ARG A 286 -2.16 -3.71 -1.99
C ARG A 286 -2.30 -4.79 -3.06
N TYR A 287 -2.54 -6.05 -2.68
CA TYR A 287 -2.66 -7.18 -3.60
C TYR A 287 -3.71 -6.97 -4.70
N PRO A 288 -4.91 -6.40 -4.45
CA PRO A 288 -5.88 -6.10 -5.50
C PRO A 288 -5.32 -5.25 -6.65
N SER A 289 -4.50 -4.24 -6.33
CA SER A 289 -3.88 -3.38 -7.34
C SER A 289 -2.81 -4.13 -8.14
N TRP A 290 -1.98 -4.94 -7.48
CA TRP A 290 -0.96 -5.75 -8.16
C TRP A 290 -1.58 -6.82 -9.08
N LEU A 291 -2.64 -7.50 -8.61
CA LEU A 291 -3.41 -8.45 -9.41
C LEU A 291 -4.14 -7.76 -10.56
N ARG A 292 -4.56 -6.50 -10.39
CA ARG A 292 -5.13 -5.71 -11.48
C ARG A 292 -4.11 -5.43 -12.58
N SER A 293 -2.86 -5.11 -12.25
CA SER A 293 -1.77 -5.02 -13.24
C SER A 293 -1.58 -6.35 -13.98
N ALA A 294 -1.56 -7.47 -13.26
CA ALA A 294 -1.47 -8.80 -13.86
C ALA A 294 -2.66 -9.12 -14.78
N GLN A 295 -3.90 -8.80 -14.39
CA GLN A 295 -5.11 -9.05 -15.18
C GLN A 295 -5.10 -8.31 -16.53
N LEU A 296 -4.57 -7.08 -16.54
CA LEU A 296 -4.46 -6.30 -17.77
C LEU A 296 -3.31 -6.78 -18.66
N ALA A 297 -2.20 -7.23 -18.07
CA ALA A 297 -0.99 -7.62 -18.78
C ALA A 297 -0.99 -9.07 -19.28
N LEU A 298 -1.52 -10.02 -18.50
CA LEU A 298 -1.28 -11.47 -18.66
C LEU A 298 -2.49 -12.19 -19.24
N LYS A 299 -2.77 -11.95 -20.53
CA LYS A 299 -3.94 -12.54 -21.21
C LYS A 299 -3.86 -14.08 -21.32
N GLU A 300 -2.67 -14.62 -21.48
CA GLU A 300 -2.42 -16.07 -21.58
C GLU A 300 -2.64 -16.80 -20.24
N ASP A 301 -2.36 -16.14 -19.11
CA ASP A 301 -2.56 -16.68 -17.76
C ASP A 301 -3.87 -16.18 -17.11
N SER A 302 -4.82 -15.67 -17.91
CA SER A 302 -6.03 -14.99 -17.40
C SER A 302 -6.86 -15.82 -16.44
N ALA A 303 -6.97 -17.14 -16.65
CA ALA A 303 -7.66 -18.04 -15.73
C ALA A 303 -6.97 -18.11 -14.36
N PHE A 304 -5.65 -18.26 -14.33
CA PHE A 304 -4.88 -18.29 -13.10
C PHE A 304 -4.97 -16.96 -12.33
N ILE A 305 -4.89 -15.82 -13.03
CA ILE A 305 -5.05 -14.50 -12.41
C ILE A 305 -6.48 -14.32 -11.87
N HIS A 306 -7.49 -14.80 -12.59
CA HIS A 306 -8.87 -14.77 -12.12
C HIS A 306 -9.07 -15.61 -10.85
N ASP A 307 -8.48 -16.81 -10.78
CA ASP A 307 -8.50 -17.64 -9.57
C ASP A 307 -7.87 -16.89 -8.39
N LEU A 308 -6.71 -16.26 -8.58
CA LEU A 308 -6.06 -15.45 -7.55
C LEU A 308 -6.95 -14.29 -7.07
N GLN A 309 -7.59 -13.56 -7.98
CA GLN A 309 -8.49 -12.46 -7.62
C GLN A 309 -9.71 -12.97 -6.84
N THR A 310 -10.32 -14.06 -7.30
CA THR A 310 -11.48 -14.69 -6.65
C THR A 310 -11.12 -15.20 -5.26
N GLY A 311 -9.98 -15.88 -5.10
CA GLY A 311 -9.54 -16.38 -3.80
C GLY A 311 -9.14 -15.28 -2.84
N LEU A 312 -8.54 -14.19 -3.34
CA LEU A 312 -8.25 -13.02 -2.49
C LEU A 312 -9.54 -12.34 -2.04
N LYS A 313 -10.53 -12.23 -2.93
CA LYS A 313 -11.86 -11.71 -2.60
C LYS A 313 -12.56 -12.55 -1.56
N PHE A 314 -12.47 -13.88 -1.67
CA PHE A 314 -12.99 -14.79 -0.65
C PHE A 314 -12.30 -14.55 0.69
N GLN A 315 -10.96 -14.50 0.69
CA GLN A 315 -10.16 -14.26 1.90
C GLN A 315 -10.53 -12.93 2.57
N PHE A 316 -10.67 -11.87 1.77
CA PHE A 316 -11.08 -10.57 2.24
C PHE A 316 -12.47 -10.60 2.89
N LEU A 317 -13.50 -11.01 2.15
CA LEU A 317 -14.90 -10.93 2.60
C LEU A 317 -15.24 -11.89 3.74
N ASN A 318 -14.63 -13.09 3.78
CA ASN A 318 -15.05 -14.16 4.69
C ASN A 318 -14.12 -14.36 5.89
N VAL A 319 -12.91 -13.80 5.86
CA VAL A 319 -11.90 -14.06 6.90
C VAL A 319 -11.35 -12.78 7.50
N ILE A 320 -11.06 -11.77 6.68
CA ILE A 320 -10.38 -10.56 7.13
C ILE A 320 -11.39 -9.50 7.57
N LEU A 321 -12.40 -9.26 6.74
CA LEU A 321 -13.43 -8.27 6.98
C LEU A 321 -14.39 -8.74 8.08
N VAL A 322 -14.66 -7.86 9.03
CA VAL A 322 -15.64 -8.08 10.10
C VAL A 322 -16.45 -6.81 10.32
N SER A 323 -17.67 -6.95 10.81
CA SER A 323 -18.51 -5.81 11.19
C SER A 323 -18.14 -5.27 12.56
N GLY A 324 -17.90 -3.96 12.66
CA GLY A 324 -17.72 -3.21 13.90
C GLY A 324 -19.04 -2.79 14.54
N GLN A 325 -18.95 -1.82 15.44
CA GLN A 325 -20.13 -1.16 16.00
C GLN A 325 -20.90 -0.46 14.88
N GLU A 326 -22.23 -0.48 14.97
CA GLU A 326 -23.13 0.16 14.01
C GLU A 326 -22.94 -0.24 12.52
N GLY A 327 -22.26 -1.37 12.27
CA GLY A 327 -22.01 -1.85 10.91
C GLY A 327 -20.74 -1.30 10.25
N VAL A 328 -19.94 -0.50 10.96
CA VAL A 328 -18.70 0.05 10.40
C VAL A 328 -17.73 -1.07 10.05
N PRO A 329 -17.24 -1.16 8.80
CA PRO A 329 -16.29 -2.18 8.40
C PRO A 329 -15.03 -2.16 9.28
N MET A 330 -14.50 -3.32 9.65
CA MET A 330 -13.23 -3.47 10.35
C MET A 330 -12.42 -4.62 9.75
N LEU A 331 -11.11 -4.59 9.95
CA LEU A 331 -10.22 -5.65 9.50
C LEU A 331 -9.62 -6.39 10.68
N ASN A 332 -9.64 -7.72 10.64
CA ASN A 332 -8.67 -8.50 11.39
C ASN A 332 -7.25 -8.09 10.95
N ASN A 333 -6.33 -8.02 11.90
CA ASN A 333 -4.97 -7.55 11.62
C ASN A 333 -4.19 -8.48 10.67
N TYR A 334 -4.51 -9.77 10.62
CA TYR A 334 -3.79 -10.73 9.80
C TYR A 334 -4.67 -11.36 8.73
N MET A 335 -4.06 -11.71 7.59
CA MET A 335 -4.77 -12.28 6.44
C MET A 335 -5.51 -13.58 6.77
N ASP A 336 -5.09 -14.31 7.79
CA ASP A 336 -5.73 -15.55 8.25
C ASP A 336 -6.86 -15.35 9.26
N GLY A 337 -7.30 -14.11 9.45
CA GLY A 337 -8.43 -13.74 10.32
C GLY A 337 -8.07 -13.65 11.79
N LYS A 338 -6.82 -13.94 12.17
CA LYS A 338 -6.36 -13.64 13.53
C LYS A 338 -6.17 -12.15 13.70
N ASN A 339 -6.33 -11.69 14.93
CA ASN A 339 -6.45 -10.28 15.23
C ASN A 339 -5.59 -9.85 16.43
N GLY A 340 -4.41 -10.47 16.55
CA GLY A 340 -3.48 -10.13 17.60
C GLY A 340 -2.70 -8.84 17.33
N TRP A 341 -1.84 -8.46 18.27
CA TRP A 341 -1.03 -7.24 18.16
C TRP A 341 -0.03 -7.29 17.01
N PHE A 342 0.12 -6.18 16.30
CA PHE A 342 1.08 -5.96 15.23
C PHE A 342 1.99 -4.77 15.56
N ARG A 343 3.30 -4.90 15.29
CA ARG A 343 4.32 -3.88 15.59
C ARG A 343 4.27 -3.36 17.03
N TYR A 344 4.12 -4.27 17.99
CA TYR A 344 4.16 -3.87 19.40
C TYR A 344 5.58 -3.44 19.85
N ASN A 345 5.65 -2.38 20.65
CA ASN A 345 6.84 -1.72 21.18
C ASN A 345 7.86 -1.29 20.11
N TYR A 346 7.37 -0.77 18.99
CA TYR A 346 8.19 -0.25 17.92
C TYR A 346 8.67 1.18 18.20
N ALA A 347 9.95 1.48 17.91
CA ALA A 347 10.55 2.79 18.19
C ALA A 347 9.84 3.98 17.50
N SER A 348 9.23 3.72 16.33
CA SER A 348 8.45 4.69 15.56
C SER A 348 7.12 5.07 16.21
N HIS A 349 6.63 4.26 17.15
CA HIS A 349 5.36 4.46 17.85
C HIS A 349 5.63 5.16 19.18
N LYS A 350 5.69 6.50 19.17
CA LYS A 350 5.74 7.31 20.39
C LYS A 350 4.31 7.73 20.76
N GLY A 351 3.74 7.22 21.85
CA GLY A 351 2.41 7.65 22.32
C GLY A 351 1.63 6.60 23.12
N ALA A 352 0.32 6.84 23.30
CA ALA A 352 -0.58 6.04 24.14
C ALA A 352 -0.88 4.62 23.64
N LEU A 353 -0.41 4.27 22.43
CA LEU A 353 -0.53 2.93 21.86
C LEU A 353 0.87 2.48 21.43
N ASN A 354 1.40 1.47 22.11
CA ASN A 354 2.70 0.88 21.78
C ASN A 354 2.61 -0.08 20.58
N GLY A 355 1.71 0.12 19.62
CA GLY A 355 1.52 -0.77 18.46
C GLY A 355 0.08 -0.80 17.98
N TYR A 356 -0.22 -1.70 17.04
CA TYR A 356 -1.56 -1.91 16.50
C TYR A 356 -2.24 -3.07 17.20
N GLY A 357 -3.19 -2.76 18.08
CA GLY A 357 -4.03 -3.76 18.74
C GLY A 357 -5.06 -4.37 17.78
N PRO A 358 -5.93 -5.25 18.29
CA PRO A 358 -7.04 -5.81 17.51
C PRO A 358 -7.79 -4.73 16.71
N TYR A 359 -8.03 -5.01 15.42
CA TYR A 359 -8.72 -4.12 14.47
C TYR A 359 -8.05 -2.80 14.14
N SER A 360 -6.87 -2.50 14.70
CA SER A 360 -6.20 -1.20 14.53
C SER A 360 -5.59 -1.01 13.13
N LEU A 361 -5.67 -2.01 12.25
CA LEU A 361 -5.29 -1.91 10.83
C LEU A 361 -6.47 -1.57 9.90
N SER A 362 -7.68 -1.34 10.45
CA SER A 362 -8.90 -1.03 9.69
C SER A 362 -8.79 0.24 8.85
N GLY A 363 -7.90 1.19 9.21
CA GLY A 363 -7.59 2.36 8.39
C GLY A 363 -7.20 2.04 6.94
N SER A 364 -6.62 0.85 6.69
CA SER A 364 -6.28 0.41 5.33
C SER A 364 -7.49 0.06 4.46
N PHE A 365 -8.64 -0.29 5.04
CA PHE A 365 -9.88 -0.51 4.30
C PHE A 365 -10.34 0.78 3.59
N ALA A 366 -10.30 1.90 4.31
CA ALA A 366 -10.74 3.20 3.80
C ALA A 366 -9.86 3.76 2.68
N ILE A 367 -8.62 3.26 2.50
CA ILE A 367 -7.78 3.61 1.34
C ILE A 367 -8.40 3.12 0.03
N GLY A 368 -9.31 2.14 0.11
CA GLY A 368 -10.22 1.81 -0.99
C GLY A 368 -9.75 0.70 -1.93
N TRP A 369 -8.50 0.23 -1.84
CA TRP A 369 -7.92 -0.68 -2.85
C TRP A 369 -8.60 -2.05 -2.91
N TRP A 370 -9.30 -2.49 -1.85
CA TRP A 370 -10.12 -3.71 -1.89
C TRP A 370 -11.24 -3.65 -2.93
N SER A 371 -11.72 -2.44 -3.29
CA SER A 371 -12.70 -2.25 -4.38
C SER A 371 -12.24 -2.76 -5.73
N LEU A 372 -10.93 -2.87 -5.96
CA LEU A 372 -10.38 -3.34 -7.21
C LEU A 372 -10.66 -4.84 -7.46
N LEU A 373 -11.15 -5.58 -6.45
CA LEU A 373 -11.62 -6.96 -6.57
C LEU A 373 -13.05 -7.08 -7.12
N GLY A 374 -13.81 -5.98 -7.16
CA GLY A 374 -15.19 -5.94 -7.68
C GLY A 374 -16.21 -6.70 -6.81
N GLY A 375 -17.49 -6.46 -7.07
CA GLY A 375 -18.61 -7.18 -6.47
C GLY A 375 -19.53 -6.32 -5.59
N GLU A 376 -20.83 -6.65 -5.63
CA GLU A 376 -21.88 -6.01 -4.82
C GLU A 376 -21.56 -6.07 -3.32
N ASN A 377 -21.05 -7.19 -2.83
CA ASN A 377 -20.68 -7.32 -1.42
C ASN A 377 -19.59 -6.30 -1.03
N ILE A 378 -18.55 -6.10 -1.83
CA ILE A 378 -17.51 -5.10 -1.52
C ILE A 378 -18.08 -3.68 -1.62
N SER A 379 -18.94 -3.43 -2.60
CA SER A 379 -19.65 -2.15 -2.72
C SER A 379 -20.45 -1.83 -1.45
N SER A 380 -21.21 -2.79 -0.95
CA SER A 380 -22.04 -2.64 0.25
C SER A 380 -21.21 -2.26 1.48
N GLU A 381 -20.01 -2.82 1.62
CA GLU A 381 -19.13 -2.51 2.76
C GLU A 381 -18.58 -1.08 2.66
N TYR A 382 -18.25 -0.62 1.46
CA TYR A 382 -17.90 0.79 1.26
C TYR A 382 -19.12 1.71 1.49
N ASP A 383 -20.33 1.27 1.18
CA ASP A 383 -21.56 2.02 1.49
C ASP A 383 -21.78 2.14 3.00
N SER A 384 -21.56 1.06 3.76
CA SER A 384 -21.58 1.12 5.22
C SER A 384 -20.53 2.08 5.79
N LEU A 385 -19.34 2.15 5.19
CA LEU A 385 -18.34 3.15 5.59
C LEU A 385 -18.79 4.58 5.24
N ILE A 386 -19.46 4.80 4.11
CA ILE A 386 -20.00 6.13 3.73
C ILE A 386 -21.07 6.58 4.72
N GLU A 387 -21.99 5.68 5.09
CA GLU A 387 -23.07 5.95 6.06
C GLU A 387 -22.53 6.28 7.46
N ALA A 388 -21.34 5.79 7.79
CA ALA A 388 -20.67 6.08 9.06
C ALA A 388 -20.01 7.46 9.13
N PHE A 389 -19.92 8.22 8.04
CA PHE A 389 -19.34 9.58 8.09
C PHE A 389 -20.34 10.61 8.66
N PRO A 390 -19.87 11.54 9.53
CA PRO A 390 -18.53 11.61 10.12
C PRO A 390 -18.31 10.51 11.17
N LEU A 391 -17.13 9.87 11.15
CA LEU A 391 -16.82 8.75 12.05
C LEU A 391 -16.86 9.18 13.52
N GLU A 392 -17.42 8.32 14.37
CA GLU A 392 -17.41 8.51 15.81
C GLU A 392 -15.96 8.47 16.36
N SER A 393 -15.71 9.13 17.49
CA SER A 393 -14.34 9.30 18.02
C SER A 393 -13.58 7.98 18.23
N ALA A 394 -14.27 6.92 18.64
CA ALA A 394 -13.68 5.60 18.86
C ALA A 394 -13.29 4.90 17.54
N GLU A 395 -14.12 5.06 16.50
CA GLU A 395 -13.87 4.50 15.17
C GLU A 395 -12.77 5.27 14.46
N LEU A 396 -12.81 6.60 14.55
CA LEU A 396 -11.77 7.48 14.05
C LEU A 396 -10.41 7.12 14.65
N GLN A 397 -10.34 6.74 15.93
CA GLN A 397 -9.09 6.29 16.55
C GLN A 397 -8.55 5.01 15.89
N LEU A 398 -9.41 4.04 15.56
CA LEU A 398 -9.00 2.80 14.87
C LEU A 398 -8.57 3.07 13.43
N TYR A 399 -9.27 3.97 12.73
CA TYR A 399 -9.04 4.27 11.32
C TYR A 399 -7.87 5.23 11.08
N ALA A 400 -7.69 6.25 11.92
CA ALA A 400 -6.58 7.19 11.81
C ALA A 400 -5.25 6.57 12.22
N GLY A 401 -5.28 5.56 13.10
CA GLY A 401 -4.09 4.90 13.63
C GLY A 401 -3.20 5.84 14.46
N SER A 402 -1.96 5.42 14.69
CA SER A 402 -1.01 6.10 15.60
C SER A 402 0.20 6.71 14.89
N SER A 403 0.08 7.05 13.60
CA SER A 403 1.21 7.61 12.84
C SER A 403 1.61 8.99 13.39
N THR A 404 2.90 9.19 13.62
CA THR A 404 3.49 10.47 14.06
C THR A 404 4.17 11.23 12.93
N ARG A 405 4.16 10.68 11.70
CA ARG A 405 4.75 11.31 10.52
C ARG A 405 4.00 12.60 10.17
N GLU A 406 4.74 13.65 9.83
CA GLU A 406 4.16 14.87 9.24
C GLU A 406 3.48 14.53 7.90
N GLN A 407 2.22 14.93 7.76
CA GLN A 407 1.43 14.73 6.55
C GLN A 407 1.17 16.07 5.86
N HIS A 408 0.81 16.02 4.57
CA HIS A 408 0.26 17.16 3.87
C HIS A 408 -1.00 17.70 4.59
N PRO A 409 -1.26 19.02 4.64
CA PRO A 409 -2.45 19.57 5.33
C PRO A 409 -3.79 18.93 4.91
N LEU A 410 -3.99 18.72 3.60
CA LEU A 410 -5.18 18.04 3.07
C LEU A 410 -5.26 16.56 3.49
N VAL A 411 -4.12 15.92 3.77
CA VAL A 411 -4.07 14.52 4.19
C VAL A 411 -4.16 14.37 5.71
N SER A 412 -3.63 15.33 6.48
CA SER A 412 -3.78 15.34 7.93
C SER A 412 -5.25 15.50 8.35
N ASP A 413 -6.04 16.21 7.55
CA ASP A 413 -7.48 16.43 7.79
C ASP A 413 -8.39 15.54 6.92
N LYS A 414 -7.85 14.46 6.33
CA LYS A 414 -8.56 13.61 5.34
C LYS A 414 -9.90 13.03 5.81
N TRP A 415 -10.08 12.90 7.12
CA TRP A 415 -11.31 12.39 7.73
C TRP A 415 -12.42 13.44 7.84
N ASN A 416 -12.06 14.72 7.93
CA ASN A 416 -13.03 15.81 8.11
C ASN A 416 -13.25 16.63 6.83
N ASN A 417 -12.28 16.65 5.91
CA ASN A 417 -12.38 17.45 4.68
C ASN A 417 -13.09 16.72 3.51
N GLY A 418 -13.65 15.53 3.77
CA GLY A 418 -14.38 14.73 2.79
C GLY A 418 -13.50 13.87 1.86
N MET A 419 -12.17 13.87 2.02
CA MET A 419 -11.27 13.04 1.19
C MET A 419 -11.57 11.55 1.35
N MET A 420 -11.60 11.03 2.58
CA MET A 420 -11.83 9.60 2.82
C MET A 420 -13.25 9.18 2.44
N MET A 421 -14.25 10.03 2.67
CA MET A 421 -15.62 9.78 2.22
C MET A 421 -15.69 9.70 0.68
N SER A 422 -15.00 10.60 -0.03
CA SER A 422 -14.94 10.57 -1.50
C SER A 422 -14.23 9.32 -2.02
N ILE A 423 -13.13 8.88 -1.38
CA ILE A 423 -12.47 7.61 -1.71
C ILE A 423 -13.42 6.43 -1.50
N ALA A 424 -14.17 6.40 -0.40
CA ALA A 424 -15.15 5.35 -0.14
C ALA A 424 -16.28 5.33 -1.20
N GLN A 425 -16.81 6.50 -1.58
CA GLN A 425 -17.80 6.64 -2.65
C GLN A 425 -17.28 6.12 -4.00
N MET A 426 -16.05 6.50 -4.39
CA MET A 426 -15.40 5.99 -5.61
C MET A 426 -15.15 4.48 -5.53
N SER A 427 -14.76 3.97 -4.36
CA SER A 427 -14.49 2.55 -4.12
C SER A 427 -15.76 1.71 -4.25
N SER A 428 -16.87 2.17 -3.72
CA SER A 428 -18.17 1.52 -3.86
C SER A 428 -18.58 1.46 -5.35
N LEU A 429 -18.52 2.58 -6.07
CA LEU A 429 -18.84 2.64 -7.50
C LEU A 429 -17.93 1.74 -8.35
N LEU A 430 -16.62 1.75 -8.11
CA LEU A 430 -15.65 0.87 -8.78
C LEU A 430 -15.95 -0.61 -8.53
N SER A 431 -16.41 -0.95 -7.32
CA SER A 431 -16.74 -2.34 -6.99
C SER A 431 -17.91 -2.85 -7.83
N LEU A 432 -18.92 -2.02 -8.07
CA LEU A 432 -20.09 -2.37 -8.91
C LEU A 432 -19.75 -2.42 -10.40
N ALA A 433 -18.92 -1.51 -10.90
CA ALA A 433 -18.54 -1.47 -12.32
C ALA A 433 -17.79 -2.73 -12.78
N ARG A 434 -17.20 -3.47 -11.83
CA ARG A 434 -16.30 -4.59 -12.08
C ARG A 434 -16.92 -5.96 -11.79
N LEU A 435 -18.24 -6.06 -11.95
CA LEU A 435 -19.00 -7.31 -11.86
C LEU A 435 -18.71 -8.28 -13.01
#